data_AF-A0AAU0QI60-F1
#
_entry.id   AF-A0AAU0QI60-F1
#
_cell.length_a   1.000
_cell.length_b   1.000
_cell.length_c   1.000
_cell.angle_alpha   90.00
_cell.angle_beta   90.00
_cell.angle_gamma   90.00
#
_symmetry.space_group_name_H-M   'P 1'
#
loop_
_entity.id
_entity.type
_entity.pdbx_description
1 polymer ?
#
loop_
_entity_poly.entity_id
_entity_poly.type
_entity_poly.pdbx_seq_one_letter_code
_entity_poly.pdbx_strand_id
1 'polypeptide(L)'
;MNPGVMVDVLVAFVCLLALLGGWRQGGMASFLSAVGVISGLVVGAGVMPLLMSQMESVGLRFLVATGVLLLLVAVGNLVGGVVGSALRRSMKARSSVKIDSALGALFQVLVTLAVVWLVSIPAATGLGGQLAAGIQGSRILGAVDRTVPDSAAQLPAKISALLSDTGLPPLISPFGQGASPEVAAPRIEVENTALVEQLRPSVIHVMGDAPECRRRLMGSGFVAAEDYVITNAHVVAGTQRVRLDTTLGVKDADVVFYDPEVDIAVLHSPGLGIAPLHWADYTADTGQDAIVMGFPESGPFEAAPARVREALTIAGPDIYASGRFEREAYTLRGSVREGNSGGPLLDEEGRVLGAIFGASVDQSDTGYALTATEVRERVGDLGALRQPVGTGACVAR
;
A
#
# COMPACT_ATOMS: atom_id res chain seq x y z
N MET A 1 28.46 -6.27 -2.62
CA MET A 1 27.50 -7.40 -2.62
C MET A 1 26.13 -6.82 -2.92
N ASN A 2 25.33 -7.47 -3.77
CA ASN A 2 23.95 -7.01 -4.02
C ASN A 2 23.18 -7.07 -2.68
N PRO A 3 22.53 -5.97 -2.23
CA PRO A 3 21.77 -5.93 -0.98
C PRO A 3 20.74 -7.07 -0.87
N GLY A 4 20.11 -7.46 -1.99
CA GLY A 4 19.16 -8.59 -2.03
C GLY A 4 19.79 -9.93 -1.66
N VAL A 5 21.01 -10.16 -2.15
CA VAL A 5 21.77 -11.38 -1.82
C VAL A 5 22.20 -11.40 -0.36
N MET A 6 22.48 -10.24 0.24
CA MET A 6 22.79 -10.15 1.68
C MET A 6 21.59 -10.56 2.52
N VAL A 7 20.40 -10.07 2.16
CA VAL A 7 19.15 -10.47 2.83
C VAL A 7 18.90 -11.96 2.62
N ASP A 8 19.05 -12.49 1.40
CA ASP A 8 18.88 -13.93 1.14
C ASP A 8 19.84 -14.79 1.97
N VAL A 9 21.11 -14.38 2.12
CA VAL A 9 22.09 -15.08 2.97
C VAL A 9 21.69 -15.04 4.44
N LEU A 10 21.21 -13.89 4.93
CA LEU A 10 20.73 -13.75 6.30
C LEU A 10 19.50 -14.64 6.54
N VAL A 11 18.52 -14.60 5.64
CA VAL A 11 17.31 -15.43 5.72
C VAL A 11 17.68 -16.92 5.68
N ALA A 12 18.57 -17.33 4.77
CA ALA A 12 19.06 -18.71 4.70
C ALA A 12 19.77 -19.14 5.98
N PHE A 13 20.57 -18.27 6.58
CA PHE A 13 21.23 -18.53 7.85
C PHE A 13 20.23 -18.70 9.01
N VAL A 14 19.23 -17.83 9.12
CA VAL A 14 18.17 -17.94 10.12
C VAL A 14 17.34 -19.22 9.90
N CYS A 15 17.03 -19.57 8.64
CA CYS A 15 16.37 -20.83 8.29
C CYS A 15 17.22 -22.06 8.63
N LEU A 16 18.55 -22.00 8.51
CA LEU A 16 19.44 -23.07 8.92
C LEU A 16 19.41 -23.26 10.45
N LEU A 17 19.43 -22.18 11.22
CA LEU A 17 19.28 -22.23 12.67
C LEU A 17 17.90 -22.79 13.07
N ALA A 18 16.85 -22.36 12.39
CA ALA A 18 15.49 -22.88 12.55
C ALA A 18 15.41 -24.38 12.24
N LEU A 19 16.05 -24.84 11.17
CA LEU A 19 16.13 -26.25 10.78
C LEU A 19 16.81 -27.09 11.86
N LEU A 20 17.97 -26.63 12.37
CA LEU A 20 18.70 -27.30 13.44
C LEU A 20 17.91 -27.31 14.75
N GLY A 21 17.24 -26.21 15.08
CA GLY A 21 16.36 -26.08 16.24
C GLY A 21 15.17 -27.04 16.17
N GLY A 22 14.42 -27.01 15.06
CA GLY A 22 13.26 -27.85 14.82
C GLY A 22 13.61 -29.34 14.77
N TRP A 23 14.75 -29.71 14.20
CA TRP A 23 15.25 -31.09 14.22
C TRP A 23 15.46 -31.59 15.65
N ARG A 24 16.01 -30.74 16.53
CA ARG A 24 16.25 -31.07 17.93
C ARG A 24 14.95 -31.10 18.74
N GLN A 25 14.03 -30.17 18.49
CA GLN A 25 12.79 -30.02 19.24
C GLN A 25 11.71 -31.06 18.89
N GLY A 26 11.61 -31.46 17.62
CA GLY A 26 10.61 -32.41 17.12
C GLY A 26 9.32 -31.75 16.64
N GLY A 27 8.54 -32.48 15.84
CA GLY A 27 7.35 -32.01 15.12
C GLY A 27 6.26 -31.48 16.03
N MET A 28 5.96 -32.18 17.12
CA MET A 28 4.94 -31.74 18.09
C MET A 28 5.31 -30.40 18.76
N ALA A 29 6.59 -30.26 19.12
CA ALA A 29 7.11 -29.01 19.69
C ALA A 29 7.07 -27.87 18.67
N SER A 30 7.53 -28.10 17.45
CA SER A 30 7.49 -27.10 16.38
C SER A 30 6.06 -26.68 16.01
N PHE A 31 5.10 -27.61 16.00
CA PHE A 31 3.69 -27.30 15.73
C PHE A 31 3.09 -26.41 16.82
N LEU A 32 3.25 -26.77 18.09
CA LEU A 32 2.77 -25.95 19.22
C LEU A 32 3.50 -24.60 19.27
N SER A 33 4.77 -24.56 18.90
CA SER A 33 5.53 -23.33 18.71
C SER A 33 4.92 -22.45 17.62
N ALA A 34 4.52 -23.03 16.48
CA ALA A 34 3.82 -22.34 15.40
C ALA A 34 2.50 -21.72 15.87
N VAL A 35 1.69 -22.49 16.62
CA VAL A 35 0.45 -21.99 17.24
C VAL A 35 0.74 -20.84 18.19
N GLY A 36 1.81 -20.96 18.99
CA GLY A 36 2.27 -19.89 19.88
C GLY A 36 2.67 -18.63 19.13
N VAL A 37 3.40 -18.75 18.02
CA VAL A 37 3.75 -17.62 17.14
C VAL A 37 2.50 -16.95 16.58
N ILE A 38 1.56 -17.72 16.02
CA ILE A 38 0.31 -17.18 15.49
C ILE A 38 -0.47 -16.45 16.59
N SER A 39 -0.55 -17.04 17.77
CA SER A 39 -1.20 -16.42 18.93
C SER A 39 -0.50 -15.12 19.33
N GLY A 40 0.83 -15.10 19.34
CA GLY A 40 1.64 -13.91 19.59
C GLY A 40 1.39 -12.79 18.57
N LEU A 41 1.24 -13.13 17.29
CA LEU A 41 0.89 -12.18 16.23
C LEU A 41 -0.51 -11.61 16.43
N VAL A 42 -1.52 -12.46 16.70
CA VAL A 42 -2.91 -12.04 16.93
C VAL A 42 -3.01 -11.13 18.16
N VAL A 43 -2.37 -11.52 19.26
CA VAL A 43 -2.32 -10.69 20.48
C VAL A 43 -1.56 -9.39 20.21
N GLY A 44 -0.44 -9.44 19.48
CA GLY A 44 0.34 -8.26 19.12
C GLY A 44 -0.46 -7.27 18.30
N ALA A 45 -1.19 -7.74 17.28
CA ALA A 45 -2.07 -6.91 16.47
C ALA A 45 -3.21 -6.28 17.29
N GLY A 46 -3.76 -6.99 18.28
CA GLY A 46 -4.81 -6.46 19.16
C GLY A 46 -4.29 -5.45 20.21
N VAL A 47 -3.06 -5.62 20.69
CA VAL A 47 -2.44 -4.71 21.68
C VAL A 47 -1.88 -3.45 21.02
N MET A 48 -1.50 -3.52 19.74
CA MET A 48 -0.86 -2.41 19.02
C MET A 48 -1.63 -1.07 19.12
N PRO A 49 -2.95 -1.01 18.85
CA PRO A 49 -3.67 0.27 18.82
C PRO A 49 -3.67 0.98 20.18
N LEU A 50 -3.66 0.21 21.29
CA LEU A 50 -3.62 0.75 22.65
C LEU A 50 -2.27 1.44 22.93
N LEU A 51 -1.17 0.84 22.47
CA LEU A 51 0.18 1.38 22.64
C LEU A 51 0.43 2.60 21.74
N MET A 52 -0.06 2.55 20.49
CA MET A 52 0.18 3.61 19.50
C MET A 52 -0.55 4.92 19.85
N SER A 53 -1.68 4.85 20.56
CA SER A 53 -2.45 6.02 20.98
C SER A 53 -1.68 7.02 21.87
N GLN A 54 -0.55 6.59 22.47
CA GLN A 54 0.24 7.40 23.40
C GLN A 54 1.53 7.96 22.77
N MET A 55 1.83 7.65 21.51
CA MET A 55 3.09 8.02 20.88
C MET A 55 2.86 9.04 19.78
N GLU A 56 3.64 10.14 19.76
CA GLU A 56 3.54 11.18 18.72
C GLU A 56 4.55 10.97 17.58
N SER A 57 5.68 10.31 17.83
CA SER A 57 6.74 10.14 16.82
C SER A 57 6.62 8.82 16.05
N VAL A 58 6.60 8.93 14.71
CA VAL A 58 6.48 7.80 13.78
C VAL A 58 7.60 6.78 13.96
N GLY A 59 8.85 7.24 14.10
CA GLY A 59 9.99 6.34 14.30
C GLY A 59 9.90 5.53 15.61
N LEU A 60 9.39 6.14 16.69
CA LEU A 60 9.20 5.44 17.96
C LEU A 60 8.02 4.46 17.88
N ARG A 61 6.91 4.85 17.25
CA ARG A 61 5.77 3.96 16.98
C ARG A 61 6.24 2.70 16.25
N PHE A 62 7.00 2.88 15.17
CA PHE A 62 7.52 1.77 14.38
C PHE A 62 8.45 0.84 15.18
N LEU A 63 9.40 1.41 15.92
CA LEU A 63 10.34 0.64 16.75
C LEU A 63 9.61 -0.13 17.86
N VAL A 64 8.66 0.51 18.56
CA VAL A 64 7.91 -0.14 19.62
C VAL A 64 6.97 -1.20 19.04
N ALA A 65 6.28 -0.90 17.93
CA ALA A 65 5.40 -1.85 17.26
C ALA A 65 6.15 -3.12 16.85
N THR A 66 7.25 -2.94 16.13
CA THR A 66 8.11 -4.05 15.69
C THR A 66 8.67 -4.80 16.90
N GLY A 67 9.16 -4.09 17.91
CA GLY A 67 9.72 -4.69 19.13
C GLY A 67 8.72 -5.52 19.93
N VAL A 68 7.51 -5.00 20.14
CA VAL A 68 6.42 -5.70 20.85
C VAL A 68 5.95 -6.91 20.07
N LEU A 69 5.79 -6.78 18.75
CA LEU A 69 5.42 -7.90 17.89
C LEU A 69 6.46 -9.03 17.95
N LEU A 70 7.74 -8.69 17.80
CA LEU A 70 8.84 -9.66 17.90
C LEU A 70 8.90 -10.32 19.29
N LEU A 71 8.68 -9.55 20.35
CA LEU A 71 8.63 -10.06 21.72
C LEU A 71 7.49 -11.07 21.90
N LEU A 72 6.27 -10.73 21.48
CA LEU A 72 5.10 -11.62 21.63
C LEU A 72 5.24 -12.89 20.78
N VAL A 73 5.78 -12.77 19.58
CA VAL A 73 6.14 -13.92 18.73
C VAL A 73 7.17 -14.81 19.42
N ALA A 74 8.24 -14.22 19.98
CA ALA A 74 9.29 -14.97 20.67
C ALA A 74 8.76 -15.68 21.92
N VAL A 75 7.93 -15.00 22.72
CA VAL A 75 7.28 -15.57 23.91
C VAL A 75 6.34 -16.72 23.50
N GLY A 76 5.50 -16.51 22.49
CA GLY A 76 4.61 -17.54 21.96
C GLY A 76 5.37 -18.78 21.48
N ASN A 77 6.45 -18.58 20.71
CA ASN A 77 7.34 -19.65 20.25
C ASN A 77 7.95 -20.43 21.42
N LEU A 78 8.44 -19.72 22.45
CA LEU A 78 9.06 -20.36 23.63
C LEU A 78 8.04 -21.18 24.42
N VAL A 79 6.85 -20.62 24.71
CA VAL A 79 5.77 -21.31 25.42
C VAL A 79 5.32 -22.54 24.64
N GLY A 80 5.06 -22.40 23.33
CA GLY A 80 4.65 -23.51 22.48
C GLY A 80 5.69 -24.63 22.41
N GLY A 81 6.98 -24.29 22.30
CA GLY A 81 8.08 -25.25 22.32
C GLY A 81 8.22 -25.99 23.65
N VAL A 82 8.04 -25.30 24.79
CA VAL A 82 8.07 -25.94 26.12
C VAL A 82 6.89 -26.90 26.28
N VAL A 83 5.68 -26.48 25.92
CA VAL A 83 4.49 -27.34 26.01
C VAL A 83 4.62 -28.56 25.10
N GLY A 84 5.05 -28.37 23.84
CA GLY A 84 5.15 -29.47 22.90
C GLY A 84 6.31 -30.43 23.16
N SER A 85 7.43 -29.95 23.72
CA SER A 85 8.51 -30.83 24.19
C SER A 85 8.09 -31.67 25.40
N ALA A 86 7.19 -31.16 26.25
CA ALA A 86 6.61 -31.96 27.33
C ALA A 86 5.74 -33.12 26.80
N LEU A 87 4.94 -32.89 25.75
CA LEU A 87 4.13 -33.90 25.07
C LEU A 87 4.97 -34.97 24.35
N ARG A 88 6.09 -34.57 23.72
CA ARG A 88 7.01 -35.47 22.99
C ARG A 88 7.59 -36.60 23.84
N ARG A 89 7.71 -36.41 25.16
CA ARG A 89 8.25 -37.42 26.11
C ARG A 89 7.45 -38.73 26.17
N SER A 90 6.24 -38.75 25.61
CA SER A 90 5.39 -39.93 25.53
C SER A 90 5.72 -40.90 24.38
N MET A 91 6.54 -40.50 23.40
CA MET A 91 6.85 -41.30 22.21
C MET A 91 8.07 -42.19 22.41
N LYS A 92 7.93 -43.52 22.19
CA LYS A 92 8.98 -44.52 22.49
C LYS A 92 9.67 -45.16 21.27
N ALA A 93 9.12 -45.04 20.05
CA ALA A 93 9.62 -45.73 18.87
C ALA A 93 10.68 -44.92 18.09
N ARG A 94 11.85 -45.52 17.79
CA ARG A 94 13.00 -44.87 17.10
C ARG A 94 12.69 -44.35 15.70
N SER A 95 11.83 -45.02 14.94
CA SER A 95 11.40 -44.55 13.60
C SER A 95 10.50 -43.32 13.69
N SER A 96 9.57 -43.32 14.66
CA SER A 96 8.68 -42.18 14.95
C SER A 96 9.47 -40.94 15.38
N VAL A 97 10.60 -41.10 16.07
CA VAL A 97 11.47 -39.98 16.46
C VAL A 97 12.15 -39.32 15.27
N LYS A 98 12.59 -40.07 14.25
CA LYS A 98 13.22 -39.49 13.05
C LYS A 98 12.22 -38.73 12.18
N ILE A 99 11.02 -39.29 12.00
CA ILE A 99 9.93 -38.64 11.26
C ILE A 99 9.48 -37.37 11.99
N ASP A 100 9.32 -37.43 13.32
CA ASP A 100 9.01 -36.29 14.16
C ASP A 100 10.08 -35.19 14.07
N SER A 101 11.37 -35.53 14.13
CA SER A 101 12.45 -34.56 13.93
C SER A 101 12.46 -33.92 12.53
N ALA A 102 12.18 -34.69 11.49
CA ALA A 102 12.08 -34.16 10.12
C ALA A 102 10.89 -33.20 9.97
N LEU A 103 9.72 -33.56 10.51
CA LEU A 103 8.56 -32.68 10.56
C LEU A 103 8.84 -31.43 11.38
N GLY A 104 9.51 -31.56 12.52
CA GLY A 104 9.89 -30.42 13.37
C GLY A 104 10.81 -29.44 12.67
N ALA A 105 11.81 -29.93 11.95
CA ALA A 105 12.69 -29.12 11.12
C ALA A 105 11.91 -28.37 10.03
N LEU A 106 11.03 -29.07 9.30
CA LEU A 106 10.20 -28.47 8.26
C LEU A 106 9.28 -27.38 8.81
N PHE A 107 8.52 -27.68 9.87
CA PHE A 107 7.62 -26.70 10.50
C PHE A 107 8.38 -25.46 10.99
N GLN A 108 9.54 -25.63 11.61
CA GLN A 108 10.29 -24.51 12.14
C GLN A 108 10.81 -23.60 11.03
N VAL A 109 11.29 -24.17 9.91
CA VAL A 109 11.69 -23.38 8.73
C VAL A 109 10.50 -22.61 8.16
N LEU A 110 9.34 -23.26 7.99
CA LEU A 110 8.14 -22.61 7.47
C LEU A 110 7.66 -21.46 8.36
N VAL A 111 7.62 -21.67 9.68
CA VAL A 111 7.25 -20.62 10.65
C VAL A 111 8.24 -19.47 10.61
N THR A 112 9.55 -19.76 10.58
CA THR A 112 10.58 -18.74 10.48
C THR A 112 10.45 -17.92 9.19
N LEU A 113 10.24 -18.56 8.03
CA LEU A 113 10.01 -17.86 6.77
C LEU A 113 8.77 -16.97 6.85
N ALA A 114 7.67 -17.47 7.42
CA ALA A 114 6.43 -16.69 7.58
C ALA A 114 6.63 -15.46 8.47
N VAL A 115 7.33 -15.61 9.61
CA VAL A 115 7.64 -14.49 10.52
C VAL A 115 8.55 -13.46 9.85
N VAL A 116 9.60 -13.92 9.18
CA VAL A 116 10.55 -13.02 8.51
C VAL A 116 9.86 -12.27 7.37
N TRP A 117 9.03 -12.94 6.58
CA TRP A 117 8.21 -12.32 5.52
C TRP A 117 7.20 -11.31 6.09
N LEU A 118 6.54 -11.62 7.20
CA LEU A 118 5.58 -10.72 7.84
C LEU A 118 6.25 -9.44 8.35
N VAL A 119 7.43 -9.56 8.95
CA VAL A 119 8.20 -8.43 9.50
C VAL A 119 8.90 -7.63 8.39
N SER A 120 9.27 -8.28 7.28
CA SER A 120 10.02 -7.63 6.21
C SER A 120 9.21 -6.58 5.45
N ILE A 121 7.88 -6.71 5.34
CA ILE A 121 7.03 -5.74 4.62
C ILE A 121 7.00 -4.38 5.33
N PRO A 122 6.60 -4.28 6.63
CA PRO A 122 6.68 -3.02 7.35
C PRO A 122 8.13 -2.51 7.47
N ALA A 123 9.11 -3.40 7.57
CA ALA A 123 10.52 -3.01 7.59
C ALA A 123 11.00 -2.43 6.26
N ALA A 124 10.55 -2.96 5.12
CA ALA A 124 10.89 -2.43 3.81
C ALA A 124 10.31 -1.03 3.59
N THR A 125 9.14 -0.75 4.15
CA THR A 125 8.49 0.56 4.05
C THR A 125 8.98 1.54 5.12
N GLY A 126 9.26 1.08 6.33
CA GLY A 126 9.67 1.93 7.46
C GLY A 126 11.17 2.21 7.57
N LEU A 127 12.04 1.35 7.01
CA LEU A 127 13.50 1.48 7.06
C LEU A 127 14.05 1.82 5.68
N GLY A 128 14.22 3.11 5.38
CA GLY A 128 14.79 3.56 4.10
C GLY A 128 16.25 3.12 3.87
N GLY A 129 16.73 3.32 2.63
CA GLY A 129 18.13 3.10 2.25
C GLY A 129 18.47 1.66 1.83
N GLN A 130 19.69 1.21 2.14
CA GLN A 130 20.21 -0.08 1.64
C GLN A 130 19.46 -1.30 2.19
N LEU A 131 18.81 -1.18 3.36
CA LEU A 131 18.04 -2.27 3.96
C LEU A 131 16.73 -2.51 3.23
N ALA A 132 15.94 -1.45 2.93
CA ALA A 132 14.75 -1.55 2.09
C ALA A 132 15.08 -2.17 0.72
N ALA A 133 16.10 -1.63 0.05
CA ALA A 133 16.54 -2.15 -1.25
C ALA A 133 16.96 -3.63 -1.18
N GLY A 134 17.59 -4.05 -0.07
CA GLY A 134 17.94 -5.44 0.16
C GLY A 134 16.74 -6.34 0.39
N ILE A 135 15.74 -5.87 1.12
CA ILE A 135 14.51 -6.62 1.36
C ILE A 135 13.78 -6.83 0.03
N GLN A 136 13.52 -5.77 -0.74
CA GLN A 136 12.84 -5.82 -2.04
C GLN A 136 13.56 -6.71 -3.06
N GLY A 137 14.91 -6.66 -3.07
CA GLY A 137 15.73 -7.49 -3.96
C GLY A 137 15.88 -8.96 -3.53
N SER A 138 15.27 -9.39 -2.42
CA SER A 138 15.38 -10.75 -1.90
C SER A 138 14.60 -11.74 -2.76
N ARG A 139 15.29 -12.75 -3.28
CA ARG A 139 14.65 -13.84 -4.05
C ARG A 139 13.84 -14.76 -3.14
N ILE A 140 14.29 -14.98 -1.91
CA ILE A 140 13.60 -15.85 -0.95
C ILE A 140 12.29 -15.20 -0.53
N LEU A 141 12.32 -13.94 -0.08
CA LEU A 141 11.10 -13.24 0.38
C LEU A 141 10.11 -13.05 -0.76
N GLY A 142 10.57 -12.70 -1.96
CA GLY A 142 9.70 -12.61 -3.14
C GLY A 142 9.16 -13.96 -3.63
N ALA A 143 9.83 -15.08 -3.33
CA ALA A 143 9.24 -16.41 -3.57
C ALA A 143 8.18 -16.75 -2.53
N VAL A 144 8.41 -16.42 -1.25
CA VAL A 144 7.41 -16.59 -0.19
C VAL A 144 6.15 -15.79 -0.52
N ASP A 145 6.28 -14.50 -0.83
CA ASP A 145 5.16 -13.59 -1.15
C ASP A 145 4.24 -14.15 -2.24
N ARG A 146 4.82 -14.72 -3.30
CA ARG A 146 4.07 -15.32 -4.42
C ARG A 146 3.40 -16.66 -4.11
N THR A 147 3.81 -17.33 -3.03
CA THR A 147 3.30 -18.67 -2.66
C THR A 147 2.30 -18.65 -1.51
N VAL A 148 2.25 -17.56 -0.75
CA VAL A 148 1.33 -17.41 0.38
C VAL A 148 -0.11 -17.27 -0.15
N PRO A 149 -1.09 -17.99 0.41
CA PRO A 149 -2.48 -17.87 -0.01
C PRO A 149 -3.06 -16.49 0.31
N ASP A 150 -4.03 -16.04 -0.49
CA ASP A 150 -4.60 -14.67 -0.41
C ASP A 150 -5.14 -14.30 0.97
N SER A 151 -5.65 -15.27 1.74
CA SER A 151 -6.13 -15.04 3.11
C SER A 151 -5.02 -14.60 4.07
N ALA A 152 -3.80 -15.07 3.86
CA ALA A 152 -2.62 -14.70 4.65
C ALA A 152 -1.86 -13.52 4.05
N ALA A 153 -1.93 -13.31 2.72
CA ALA A 153 -1.32 -12.18 2.01
C ALA A 153 -1.82 -10.82 2.51
N GLN A 154 -3.02 -10.77 3.10
CA GLN A 154 -3.63 -9.54 3.65
C GLN A 154 -3.08 -9.13 5.02
N LEU A 155 -2.46 -10.04 5.78
CA LEU A 155 -2.03 -9.76 7.16
C LEU A 155 -0.98 -8.65 7.25
N PRO A 156 0.10 -8.66 6.44
CA PRO A 156 1.07 -7.57 6.45
C PRO A 156 0.43 -6.24 6.09
N ALA A 157 -0.42 -6.21 5.05
CA ALA A 157 -1.11 -4.99 4.62
C ALA A 157 -1.99 -4.40 5.72
N LYS A 158 -2.74 -5.25 6.45
CA LYS A 158 -3.56 -4.82 7.60
C LYS A 158 -2.72 -4.26 8.74
N ILE A 159 -1.58 -4.88 9.04
CA ILE A 159 -0.67 -4.38 10.09
C ILE A 159 -0.06 -3.05 9.66
N SER A 160 0.41 -2.94 8.42
CA SER A 160 0.97 -1.69 7.88
C SER A 160 -0.05 -0.55 7.87
N ALA A 161 -1.30 -0.84 7.51
CA ALA A 161 -2.40 0.13 7.52
C ALA A 161 -2.72 0.66 8.94
N LEU A 162 -2.54 -0.17 9.98
CA LEU A 162 -2.67 0.26 11.39
C LEU A 162 -1.47 1.04 11.92
N LEU A 163 -0.37 1.08 11.16
CA LEU A 163 0.85 1.79 11.53
C LEU A 163 1.06 3.06 10.70
N SER A 164 0.32 3.24 9.60
CA SER A 164 0.43 4.38 8.70
C SER A 164 -0.43 5.55 9.16
N ASP A 165 0.08 6.77 9.00
CA ASP A 165 -0.65 7.98 9.42
C ASP A 165 -1.94 8.21 8.60
N THR A 166 -1.94 7.74 7.34
CA THR A 166 -3.09 7.81 6.43
C THR A 166 -4.09 6.67 6.62
N GLY A 167 -3.68 5.60 7.32
CA GLY A 167 -4.50 4.40 7.46
C GLY A 167 -4.51 3.46 6.25
N LEU A 168 -3.85 3.86 5.16
CA LEU A 168 -3.86 3.12 3.91
C LEU A 168 -2.85 1.97 3.97
N PRO A 169 -3.22 0.77 3.50
CA PRO A 169 -2.22 -0.27 3.26
C PRO A 169 -1.29 0.18 2.13
N PRO A 170 -0.06 -0.37 2.06
CA PRO A 170 0.71 -0.29 0.83
C PRO A 170 -0.10 -1.00 -0.26
N LEU A 171 -0.64 -0.21 -1.20
CA LEU A 171 -1.41 -0.70 -2.34
C LEU A 171 -0.54 -1.46 -3.35
N ILE A 172 0.75 -1.55 -3.05
CA ILE A 172 1.81 -2.09 -3.90
C ILE A 172 2.66 -3.01 -3.05
N SER A 173 2.82 -4.26 -3.48
CA SER A 173 3.74 -5.19 -2.80
C SER A 173 5.19 -4.74 -3.03
N PRO A 174 6.03 -4.67 -1.98
CA PRO A 174 7.47 -4.43 -2.14
C PRO A 174 8.17 -5.62 -2.82
N PHE A 175 7.49 -6.76 -2.96
CA PHE A 175 8.02 -7.98 -3.55
C PHE A 175 7.25 -8.30 -4.83
N GLY A 176 7.81 -7.98 -5.99
CA GLY A 176 7.17 -8.33 -7.27
C GLY A 176 7.37 -7.32 -8.38
N GLN A 177 7.75 -6.09 -8.03
CA GLN A 177 8.22 -5.12 -9.02
C GLN A 177 9.74 -5.28 -9.16
N GLY A 178 10.23 -5.43 -10.39
CA GLY A 178 11.64 -5.20 -10.66
C GLY A 178 12.02 -3.79 -10.21
N ALA A 179 13.30 -3.50 -10.06
CA ALA A 179 13.70 -2.10 -9.90
C ALA A 179 13.14 -1.32 -11.11
N SER A 180 12.22 -0.38 -10.87
CA SER A 180 11.64 0.42 -11.95
C SER A 180 12.78 1.07 -12.73
N PRO A 181 12.64 1.21 -14.07
CA PRO A 181 13.67 1.80 -14.90
C PRO A 181 14.15 3.13 -14.31
N GLU A 182 15.46 3.28 -14.21
CA GLU A 182 16.06 4.56 -13.87
C GLU A 182 15.90 5.50 -15.06
N VAL A 183 15.11 6.56 -14.86
CA VAL A 183 14.93 7.65 -15.82
C VAL A 183 15.61 8.91 -15.28
N ALA A 184 16.04 9.80 -16.18
CA ALA A 184 16.62 11.07 -15.76
C ALA A 184 15.62 11.86 -14.89
N ALA A 185 16.13 12.64 -13.93
CA ALA A 185 15.28 13.48 -13.08
C ALA A 185 14.36 14.38 -13.93
N PRO A 186 13.10 14.59 -13.51
CA PRO A 186 12.22 15.56 -14.17
C PRO A 186 12.82 16.96 -14.06
N ARG A 187 12.29 17.90 -14.85
CA ARG A 187 12.70 19.30 -14.82
C ARG A 187 12.42 19.90 -13.43
N ILE A 188 13.12 20.99 -13.07
CA ILE A 188 12.96 21.63 -11.76
C ILE A 188 11.60 22.35 -11.69
N GLU A 189 11.19 22.97 -12.79
CA GLU A 189 9.95 23.73 -12.91
C GLU A 189 9.17 23.25 -14.14
N VAL A 190 7.85 23.44 -14.10
CA VAL A 190 6.99 23.25 -15.27
C VAL A 190 7.23 24.42 -16.22
N GLU A 191 7.74 24.16 -17.42
CA GLU A 191 8.08 25.23 -18.37
C GLU A 191 6.86 26.01 -18.87
N ASN A 192 5.74 25.31 -19.10
CA ASN A 192 4.53 25.91 -19.64
C ASN A 192 3.59 26.38 -18.52
N THR A 193 3.95 27.46 -17.84
CA THR A 193 3.13 28.04 -16.76
C THR A 193 1.75 28.51 -17.25
N ALA A 194 1.65 28.98 -18.49
CA ALA A 194 0.38 29.38 -19.10
C ALA A 194 -0.61 28.20 -19.21
N LEU A 195 -0.10 27.00 -19.55
CA LEU A 195 -0.90 25.78 -19.54
C LEU A 195 -1.37 25.45 -18.12
N VAL A 196 -0.49 25.53 -17.12
CA VAL A 196 -0.86 25.29 -15.72
C VAL A 196 -1.99 26.23 -15.27
N GLU A 197 -1.88 27.52 -15.56
CA GLU A 197 -2.91 28.51 -15.22
C GLU A 197 -4.24 28.23 -15.94
N GLN A 198 -4.18 27.79 -17.19
CA GLN A 198 -5.36 27.41 -17.97
C GLN A 198 -6.06 26.17 -17.39
N LEU A 199 -5.32 25.15 -16.94
CA LEU A 199 -5.88 23.88 -16.47
C LEU A 199 -6.24 23.89 -14.98
N ARG A 200 -5.65 24.79 -14.18
CA ARG A 200 -5.86 24.88 -12.74
C ARG A 200 -7.34 24.86 -12.32
N PRO A 201 -8.28 25.58 -12.97
CA PRO A 201 -9.69 25.51 -12.59
C PRO A 201 -10.28 24.10 -12.60
N SER A 202 -9.78 23.23 -13.47
CA SER A 202 -10.25 21.84 -13.63
C SER A 202 -9.65 20.86 -12.63
N VAL A 203 -8.71 21.30 -11.78
CA VAL A 203 -8.14 20.50 -10.69
C VAL A 203 -8.76 20.95 -9.38
N ILE A 204 -9.36 20.02 -8.66
CA ILE A 204 -10.31 20.27 -7.58
C ILE A 204 -9.73 19.78 -6.25
N HIS A 205 -9.85 20.60 -5.20
CA HIS A 205 -9.53 20.17 -3.85
C HIS A 205 -10.76 19.46 -3.26
N VAL A 206 -10.63 18.17 -3.03
CA VAL A 206 -11.72 17.30 -2.58
C VAL A 206 -11.66 17.18 -1.06
N MET A 207 -12.74 17.56 -0.38
CA MET A 207 -12.87 17.50 1.07
C MET A 207 -14.03 16.61 1.48
N GLY A 208 -13.73 15.44 2.04
CA GLY A 208 -14.70 14.50 2.59
C GLY A 208 -14.91 14.70 4.09
N ASP A 209 -16.16 14.81 4.54
CA ASP A 209 -16.47 14.72 5.97
C ASP A 209 -16.92 13.29 6.32
N ALA A 210 -16.17 12.62 7.19
CA ALA A 210 -16.40 11.25 7.62
C ALA A 210 -16.59 11.19 9.16
N PRO A 211 -17.76 11.59 9.69
CA PRO A 211 -18.01 11.67 11.13
C PRO A 211 -17.83 10.34 11.85
N GLU A 212 -18.27 9.24 11.22
CA GLU A 212 -18.13 7.87 11.74
C GLU A 212 -16.67 7.46 11.90
N CYS A 213 -15.82 7.95 11.00
CA CYS A 213 -14.39 7.74 11.03
C CYS A 213 -13.65 8.75 11.93
N ARG A 214 -14.37 9.74 12.50
CA ARG A 214 -13.83 10.85 13.30
C ARG A 214 -12.64 11.55 12.60
N ARG A 215 -12.75 11.74 11.29
CA ARG A 215 -11.71 12.33 10.45
C ARG A 215 -12.32 13.19 9.34
N ARG A 216 -11.53 14.15 8.87
CA ARG A 216 -11.78 14.85 7.62
C ARG A 216 -10.77 14.33 6.60
N LEU A 217 -11.28 13.93 5.45
CA LEU A 217 -10.46 13.42 4.35
C LEU A 217 -10.24 14.54 3.36
N MET A 218 -9.03 14.60 2.83
CA MET A 218 -8.62 15.64 1.89
C MET A 218 -7.76 15.00 0.81
N GLY A 219 -7.94 15.47 -0.41
CA GLY A 219 -7.22 14.97 -1.57
C GLY A 219 -7.48 15.85 -2.78
N SER A 220 -7.03 15.39 -3.93
CA SER A 220 -7.20 16.05 -5.20
C SER A 220 -8.24 15.32 -6.05
N GLY A 221 -8.76 16.01 -7.05
CA GLY A 221 -9.61 15.46 -8.10
C GLY A 221 -9.47 16.29 -9.35
N PHE A 222 -10.07 15.85 -10.44
CA PHE A 222 -10.16 16.66 -11.65
C PHE A 222 -11.48 16.47 -12.37
N VAL A 223 -11.92 17.52 -13.05
CA VAL A 223 -13.14 17.51 -13.86
C VAL A 223 -12.90 16.65 -15.10
N ALA A 224 -13.58 15.51 -15.20
CA ALA A 224 -13.42 14.54 -16.28
C ALA A 224 -14.55 14.61 -17.31
N ALA A 225 -15.70 15.15 -16.92
CA ALA A 225 -16.82 15.49 -17.78
C ALA A 225 -17.62 16.65 -17.16
N GLU A 226 -18.60 17.19 -17.88
CA GLU A 226 -19.50 18.22 -17.35
C GLU A 226 -20.11 17.78 -16.03
N ASP A 227 -19.88 18.54 -14.95
CA ASP A 227 -20.34 18.26 -13.58
C ASP A 227 -19.78 16.99 -12.91
N TYR A 228 -18.83 16.27 -13.53
CA TYR A 228 -18.20 15.06 -12.97
C TYR A 228 -16.73 15.26 -12.64
N VAL A 229 -16.36 14.91 -11.41
CA VAL A 229 -14.99 14.92 -10.90
C VAL A 229 -14.53 13.50 -10.59
N ILE A 230 -13.37 13.11 -11.09
CA ILE A 230 -12.70 11.87 -10.70
C ILE A 230 -11.75 12.15 -9.54
N THR A 231 -11.71 11.24 -8.57
CA THR A 231 -10.75 11.21 -7.45
C THR A 231 -10.48 9.75 -7.06
N ASN A 232 -9.74 9.53 -5.98
CA ASN A 232 -9.57 8.19 -5.42
C ASN A 232 -10.71 7.80 -4.47
N ALA A 233 -10.98 6.49 -4.38
CA ALA A 233 -11.96 5.95 -3.45
C ALA A 233 -11.58 6.24 -2.00
N HIS A 234 -10.29 6.16 -1.65
CA HIS A 234 -9.85 6.43 -0.28
C HIS A 234 -10.05 7.88 0.17
N VAL A 235 -10.08 8.84 -0.77
CA VAL A 235 -10.31 10.27 -0.48
C VAL A 235 -11.74 10.49 0.02
N VAL A 236 -12.68 9.61 -0.33
CA VAL A 236 -14.10 9.72 0.05
C VAL A 236 -14.59 8.55 0.92
N ALA A 237 -13.71 7.65 1.35
CA ALA A 237 -14.08 6.44 2.09
C ALA A 237 -14.70 6.75 3.47
N GLY A 238 -15.92 6.26 3.68
CA GLY A 238 -16.73 6.50 4.88
C GLY A 238 -17.31 7.92 5.00
N THR A 239 -17.35 8.69 3.91
CA THR A 239 -17.92 10.04 3.90
C THR A 239 -19.42 10.01 3.64
N GLN A 240 -20.16 10.95 4.24
CA GLN A 240 -21.59 11.11 3.95
C GLN A 240 -21.86 12.26 2.99
N ARG A 241 -20.95 13.23 2.94
CA ARG A 241 -20.98 14.37 2.01
C ARG A 241 -19.56 14.73 1.62
N VAL A 242 -19.41 15.10 0.36
CA VAL A 242 -18.15 15.59 -0.19
C VAL A 242 -18.33 17.05 -0.61
N ARG A 243 -17.34 17.87 -0.29
CA ARG A 243 -17.26 19.26 -0.72
C ARG A 243 -16.09 19.44 -1.67
N LEU A 244 -16.33 20.15 -2.75
CA LEU A 244 -15.35 20.51 -3.77
C LEU A 244 -14.96 21.96 -3.54
N ASP A 245 -13.73 22.22 -3.13
CA ASP A 245 -13.18 23.57 -3.11
C ASP A 245 -12.60 23.88 -4.50
N THR A 246 -13.27 24.79 -5.20
CA THR A 246 -13.02 25.11 -6.60
C THR A 246 -12.64 26.58 -6.75
N THR A 247 -12.13 26.96 -7.93
CA THR A 247 -11.89 28.37 -8.26
C THR A 247 -13.17 29.22 -8.32
N LEU A 248 -14.35 28.60 -8.39
CA LEU A 248 -15.66 29.24 -8.38
C LEU A 248 -16.31 29.23 -6.99
N GLY A 249 -15.59 28.78 -5.96
CA GLY A 249 -16.06 28.60 -4.59
C GLY A 249 -16.39 27.14 -4.26
N VAL A 250 -16.88 26.93 -3.04
CA VAL A 250 -17.17 25.57 -2.54
C VAL A 250 -18.49 25.05 -3.11
N LYS A 251 -18.49 23.83 -3.62
CA LYS A 251 -19.66 23.11 -4.14
C LYS A 251 -19.88 21.81 -3.38
N ASP A 252 -21.13 21.40 -3.22
CA ASP A 252 -21.47 20.06 -2.71
C ASP A 252 -21.44 19.05 -3.85
N ALA A 253 -21.00 17.83 -3.56
CA ALA A 253 -20.97 16.73 -4.52
C ALA A 253 -21.43 15.42 -3.88
N ASP A 254 -22.11 14.61 -4.68
CA ASP A 254 -22.47 13.24 -4.35
C ASP A 254 -21.47 12.26 -4.95
N VAL A 255 -21.12 11.21 -4.21
CA VAL A 255 -20.35 10.09 -4.76
C VAL A 255 -21.30 9.23 -5.58
N VAL A 256 -21.10 9.15 -6.90
CA VAL A 256 -21.97 8.41 -7.83
C VAL A 256 -21.34 7.12 -8.36
N PHE A 257 -20.03 6.95 -8.12
CA PHE A 257 -19.32 5.70 -8.36
C PHE A 257 -18.22 5.56 -7.30
N TYR A 258 -18.04 4.34 -6.82
CA TYR A 258 -17.09 4.01 -5.78
C TYR A 258 -16.55 2.60 -6.00
N ASP A 259 -15.28 2.51 -6.37
CA ASP A 259 -14.56 1.26 -6.58
C ASP A 259 -13.33 1.21 -5.66
N PRO A 260 -13.43 0.51 -4.50
CA PRO A 260 -12.31 0.36 -3.58
C PRO A 260 -11.23 -0.60 -4.10
N GLU A 261 -11.56 -1.48 -5.06
CA GLU A 261 -10.65 -2.49 -5.60
C GLU A 261 -9.58 -1.86 -6.48
N VAL A 262 -9.92 -0.78 -7.20
CA VAL A 262 -8.97 -0.01 -8.02
C VAL A 262 -8.70 1.40 -7.51
N ASP A 263 -9.29 1.76 -6.37
CA ASP A 263 -9.15 3.05 -5.72
C ASP A 263 -9.63 4.24 -6.57
N ILE A 264 -10.82 4.12 -7.15
CA ILE A 264 -11.46 5.15 -7.98
C ILE A 264 -12.81 5.55 -7.38
N ALA A 265 -13.08 6.85 -7.37
CA ALA A 265 -14.43 7.37 -7.16
C ALA A 265 -14.78 8.46 -8.17
N VAL A 266 -16.07 8.57 -8.49
CA VAL A 266 -16.63 9.65 -9.29
C VAL A 266 -17.58 10.45 -8.43
N LEU A 267 -17.40 11.77 -8.45
CA LEU A 267 -18.22 12.74 -7.77
C LEU A 267 -19.05 13.49 -8.81
N HIS A 268 -20.32 13.68 -8.52
CA HIS A 268 -21.22 14.48 -9.35
C HIS A 268 -21.65 15.72 -8.58
N SER A 269 -21.42 16.89 -9.16
CA SER A 269 -21.75 18.20 -8.60
C SER A 269 -22.53 19.00 -9.65
N PRO A 270 -23.86 18.92 -9.68
CA PRO A 270 -24.67 19.64 -10.66
C PRO A 270 -24.36 21.15 -10.70
N GLY A 271 -24.16 21.70 -11.89
CA GLY A 271 -23.81 23.11 -12.06
C GLY A 271 -22.43 23.46 -11.49
N LEU A 272 -21.47 22.55 -11.68
CA LEU A 272 -20.06 22.77 -11.35
C LEU A 272 -19.51 23.95 -12.17
N GLY A 273 -19.86 24.01 -13.46
CA GLY A 273 -19.52 25.14 -14.34
C GLY A 273 -18.03 25.26 -14.67
N ILE A 274 -17.29 24.15 -14.57
CA ILE A 274 -15.86 24.05 -14.84
C ILE A 274 -15.65 23.14 -16.04
N ALA A 275 -14.76 23.53 -16.96
CA ALA A 275 -14.47 22.75 -18.15
C ALA A 275 -13.71 21.45 -17.80
N PRO A 276 -14.04 20.30 -18.42
CA PRO A 276 -13.33 19.06 -18.21
C PRO A 276 -11.94 19.07 -18.84
N LEU A 277 -11.03 18.30 -18.25
CA LEU A 277 -9.76 17.93 -18.87
C LEU A 277 -9.99 16.88 -19.97
N HIS A 278 -9.10 16.88 -20.96
CA HIS A 278 -9.15 15.91 -22.05
C HIS A 278 -8.29 14.70 -21.71
N TRP A 279 -8.76 13.50 -22.01
CA TRP A 279 -7.97 12.28 -21.84
C TRP A 279 -6.91 12.14 -22.92
N ALA A 280 -5.75 11.62 -22.56
CA ALA A 280 -4.82 11.05 -23.53
C ALA A 280 -5.41 9.75 -24.10
N ASP A 281 -5.15 9.50 -25.38
CA ASP A 281 -5.58 8.33 -26.14
C ASP A 281 -4.45 7.30 -26.35
N TYR A 282 -3.35 7.46 -25.61
CA TYR A 282 -2.15 6.65 -25.72
C TYR A 282 -1.60 6.29 -24.34
N THR A 283 -0.78 5.23 -24.29
CA THR A 283 0.02 4.87 -23.12
C THR A 283 1.33 5.64 -23.16
N ALA A 284 1.69 6.31 -22.07
CA ALA A 284 2.92 7.11 -22.01
C ALA A 284 4.17 6.23 -22.08
N ASP A 285 5.19 6.73 -22.79
CA ASP A 285 6.46 6.04 -22.97
C ASP A 285 7.38 6.23 -21.75
N THR A 286 8.30 5.28 -21.56
CA THR A 286 9.39 5.44 -20.58
C THR A 286 10.21 6.68 -20.88
N GLY A 287 10.39 7.54 -19.87
CA GLY A 287 11.12 8.80 -19.97
C GLY A 287 10.28 9.99 -20.42
N GLN A 288 8.99 9.81 -20.71
CA GLN A 288 8.10 10.90 -21.10
C GLN A 288 7.88 11.89 -19.94
N ASP A 289 7.98 13.19 -20.24
CA ASP A 289 7.70 14.26 -19.28
C ASP A 289 6.19 14.36 -19.01
N ALA A 290 5.87 14.61 -17.74
CA ALA A 290 4.51 14.72 -17.25
C ALA A 290 4.42 15.78 -16.14
N ILE A 291 3.20 16.16 -15.79
CA ILE A 291 2.90 17.14 -14.74
C ILE A 291 1.89 16.53 -13.78
N VAL A 292 2.22 16.53 -12.50
CA VAL A 292 1.28 16.20 -11.42
C VAL A 292 0.67 17.49 -10.92
N MET A 293 -0.66 17.58 -10.92
CA MET A 293 -1.37 18.73 -10.37
C MET A 293 -2.26 18.30 -9.19
N GLY A 294 -2.25 19.08 -8.11
CA GLY A 294 -3.03 18.74 -6.93
C GLY A 294 -2.85 19.70 -5.76
N PHE A 295 -3.26 19.23 -4.58
CA PHE A 295 -3.26 19.96 -3.32
C PHE A 295 -2.45 19.18 -2.27
N PRO A 296 -1.12 19.16 -2.38
CA PRO A 296 -0.27 18.38 -1.48
C PRO A 296 -0.44 18.86 -0.03
N GLU A 297 -0.57 17.89 0.88
CA GLU A 297 -0.77 18.08 2.32
C GLU A 297 -2.00 18.95 2.65
N SER A 298 -2.99 18.98 1.74
CA SER A 298 -4.15 19.89 1.79
C SER A 298 -3.77 21.38 1.81
N GLY A 299 -2.59 21.68 1.27
CA GLY A 299 -2.06 23.02 1.09
C GLY A 299 -2.57 23.71 -0.17
N PRO A 300 -1.89 24.77 -0.64
CA PRO A 300 -2.26 25.44 -1.88
C PRO A 300 -2.07 24.51 -3.09
N PHE A 301 -2.78 24.83 -4.18
CA PHE A 301 -2.59 24.18 -5.48
C PHE A 301 -1.11 24.21 -5.90
N GLU A 302 -0.62 23.07 -6.37
CA GLU A 302 0.72 22.90 -6.91
C GLU A 302 0.69 22.12 -8.23
N ALA A 303 1.59 22.50 -9.15
CA ALA A 303 1.91 21.74 -10.34
C ALA A 303 3.39 21.35 -10.28
N ALA A 304 3.66 20.05 -10.19
CA ALA A 304 5.00 19.50 -10.03
C ALA A 304 5.42 18.70 -11.27
N PRO A 305 6.63 18.91 -11.81
CA PRO A 305 7.16 18.07 -12.88
C PRO A 305 7.32 16.61 -12.43
N ALA A 306 6.98 15.69 -13.32
CA ALA A 306 7.19 14.27 -13.18
C ALA A 306 7.72 13.68 -14.49
N ARG A 307 8.21 12.45 -14.43
CA ARG A 307 8.64 11.69 -15.59
C ARG A 307 8.20 10.25 -15.48
N VAL A 308 7.58 9.71 -16.53
CA VAL A 308 7.12 8.33 -16.55
C VAL A 308 8.33 7.39 -16.54
N ARG A 309 8.36 6.43 -15.62
CA ARG A 309 9.38 5.37 -15.56
C ARG A 309 8.95 4.17 -16.39
N GLU A 310 7.75 3.68 -16.21
CA GLU A 310 7.18 2.55 -16.96
C GLU A 310 5.67 2.46 -16.75
N ALA A 311 4.97 1.87 -17.72
CA ALA A 311 3.62 1.36 -17.57
C ALA A 311 3.69 -0.12 -17.17
N LEU A 312 2.95 -0.52 -16.14
CA LEU A 312 2.95 -1.89 -15.63
C LEU A 312 1.59 -2.27 -15.03
N THR A 313 1.33 -3.56 -14.93
CA THR A 313 0.25 -4.09 -14.12
C THR A 313 0.75 -4.32 -12.70
N ILE A 314 0.14 -3.66 -11.73
CA ILE A 314 0.46 -3.80 -10.31
C ILE A 314 -0.61 -4.67 -9.65
N ALA A 315 -0.17 -5.67 -8.88
CA ALA A 315 -1.04 -6.48 -8.05
C ALA A 315 -0.85 -6.13 -6.57
N GLY A 316 -1.94 -5.76 -5.90
CA GLY A 316 -1.93 -5.38 -4.49
C GLY A 316 -3.31 -5.44 -3.84
N PRO A 317 -3.41 -5.16 -2.53
CA PRO A 317 -4.70 -5.15 -1.86
C PRO A 317 -5.56 -3.95 -2.30
N ASP A 318 -6.86 -4.02 -1.98
CA ASP A 318 -7.75 -2.85 -2.00
C ASP A 318 -7.39 -1.84 -0.88
N ILE A 319 -8.13 -0.73 -0.85
CA ILE A 319 -7.96 0.33 0.17
C ILE A 319 -8.30 -0.11 1.61
N TYR A 320 -8.89 -1.31 1.79
CA TYR A 320 -9.24 -1.92 3.06
C TYR A 320 -8.31 -3.07 3.45
N ALA A 321 -7.15 -3.19 2.79
CA ALA A 321 -6.17 -4.24 3.00
C ALA A 321 -6.75 -5.65 2.77
N SER A 322 -7.63 -5.76 1.78
CA SER A 322 -8.40 -6.95 1.45
C SER A 322 -8.17 -7.35 -0.01
N GLY A 323 -8.26 -8.66 -0.28
CA GLY A 323 -8.08 -9.21 -1.62
C GLY A 323 -6.70 -8.97 -2.25
N ARG A 324 -6.61 -9.28 -3.53
CA ARG A 324 -5.46 -8.99 -4.40
C ARG A 324 -5.99 -8.65 -5.78
N PHE A 325 -5.84 -7.39 -6.17
CA PHE A 325 -6.42 -6.81 -7.37
C PHE A 325 -5.31 -6.31 -8.28
N GLU A 326 -5.50 -6.51 -9.57
CA GLU A 326 -4.62 -6.01 -10.62
C GLU A 326 -5.12 -4.67 -11.13
N ARG A 327 -4.19 -3.74 -11.35
CA ARG A 327 -4.43 -2.39 -11.84
C ARG A 327 -3.36 -2.02 -12.85
N GLU A 328 -3.73 -1.46 -13.99
CA GLU A 328 -2.75 -0.83 -14.87
C GLU A 328 -2.35 0.54 -14.30
N ALA A 329 -1.04 0.74 -14.15
CA ALA A 329 -0.49 1.94 -13.54
C ALA A 329 0.83 2.37 -14.20
N TYR A 330 1.17 3.63 -14.01
CA TYR A 330 2.51 4.15 -14.23
C TYR A 330 3.27 4.18 -12.91
N THR A 331 4.56 3.83 -12.96
CA THR A 331 5.53 4.36 -12.00
C THR A 331 6.09 5.67 -12.55
N LEU A 332 6.28 6.64 -11.68
CA LEU A 332 6.71 7.99 -12.02
C LEU A 332 7.92 8.36 -11.20
N ARG A 333 8.83 9.11 -11.78
CA ARG A 333 9.85 9.87 -11.06
C ARG A 333 9.35 11.29 -10.83
N GLY A 334 9.17 11.71 -9.59
CA GLY A 334 8.68 13.03 -9.22
C GLY A 334 8.24 13.13 -7.77
N SER A 335 7.94 14.34 -7.31
CA SER A 335 7.47 14.58 -5.94
C SER A 335 5.96 14.33 -5.85
N VAL A 336 5.57 13.11 -5.48
CA VAL A 336 4.19 12.78 -5.12
C VAL A 336 4.06 12.75 -3.62
N ARG A 337 3.13 13.55 -3.08
CA ARG A 337 2.90 13.69 -1.64
C ARG A 337 1.46 13.36 -1.29
N GLU A 338 1.22 13.15 0.00
CA GLU A 338 -0.15 13.10 0.55
C GLU A 338 -0.95 14.31 0.04
N GLY A 339 -2.23 14.16 -0.25
CA GLY A 339 -3.07 15.21 -0.84
C GLY A 339 -3.04 15.27 -2.38
N ASN A 340 -2.00 14.76 -3.05
CA ASN A 340 -2.02 14.61 -4.52
C ASN A 340 -2.94 13.47 -4.99
N SER A 341 -3.29 12.52 -4.11
CA SER A 341 -4.21 11.42 -4.39
C SER A 341 -5.49 11.90 -5.06
N GLY A 342 -5.83 11.31 -6.20
CA GLY A 342 -6.97 11.63 -7.05
C GLY A 342 -6.71 12.75 -8.06
N GLY A 343 -5.59 13.47 -7.93
CA GLY A 343 -5.18 14.50 -8.89
C GLY A 343 -4.73 13.91 -10.23
N PRO A 344 -4.78 14.69 -11.32
CA PRO A 344 -4.40 14.20 -12.64
C PRO A 344 -2.89 14.15 -12.82
N LEU A 345 -2.43 13.13 -13.54
CA LEU A 345 -1.16 13.10 -14.24
C LEU A 345 -1.38 13.57 -15.68
N LEU A 346 -0.72 14.64 -16.09
CA LEU A 346 -0.90 15.28 -17.39
C LEU A 346 0.35 15.17 -18.26
N ASP A 347 0.17 15.09 -19.58
CA ASP A 347 1.27 15.35 -20.53
C ASP A 347 1.52 16.85 -20.73
N GLU A 348 2.54 17.19 -21.53
CA GLU A 348 2.93 18.58 -21.81
C GLU A 348 1.88 19.36 -22.62
N GLU A 349 0.86 18.68 -23.17
CA GLU A 349 -0.31 19.28 -23.84
C GLU A 349 -1.52 19.45 -22.90
N GLY A 350 -1.43 18.98 -21.66
CA GLY A 350 -2.52 19.06 -20.68
C GLY A 350 -3.56 17.95 -20.79
N ARG A 351 -3.24 16.86 -21.48
CA ARG A 351 -4.12 15.68 -21.57
C ARG A 351 -3.84 14.73 -20.40
N VAL A 352 -4.89 14.14 -19.86
CA VAL A 352 -4.83 13.23 -18.71
C VAL A 352 -4.25 11.89 -19.13
N LEU A 353 -3.02 11.63 -18.68
CA LEU A 353 -2.36 10.33 -18.76
C LEU A 353 -2.89 9.36 -17.72
N GLY A 354 -3.34 9.85 -16.57
CA GLY A 354 -3.76 9.01 -15.45
C GLY A 354 -4.22 9.78 -14.20
N ALA A 355 -4.53 9.04 -13.14
CA ALA A 355 -4.90 9.60 -11.83
C ALA A 355 -3.92 9.12 -10.75
N ILE A 356 -3.34 10.05 -10.00
CA ILE A 356 -2.43 9.74 -8.89
C ILE A 356 -3.18 8.94 -7.82
N PHE A 357 -2.61 7.85 -7.32
CA PHE A 357 -3.22 7.06 -6.23
C PHE A 357 -2.25 6.72 -5.09
N GLY A 358 -0.95 6.96 -5.27
CA GLY A 358 -0.01 6.72 -4.19
C GLY A 358 1.40 7.24 -4.48
N ALA A 359 2.19 7.31 -3.42
CA ALA A 359 3.62 7.49 -3.48
C ALA A 359 4.31 6.23 -2.95
N SER A 360 5.53 5.99 -3.41
CA SER A 360 6.40 5.00 -2.80
C SER A 360 6.75 5.46 -1.38
N VAL A 361 6.63 4.54 -0.41
CA VAL A 361 6.96 4.82 0.99
C VAL A 361 8.48 4.84 1.21
N ASP A 362 9.22 4.16 0.32
CA ASP A 362 10.65 3.89 0.41
C ASP A 362 11.51 4.78 -0.50
N GLN A 363 10.97 5.21 -1.64
CA GLN A 363 11.62 6.09 -2.61
C GLN A 363 10.85 7.40 -2.69
N SER A 364 11.41 8.42 -2.06
CA SER A 364 10.79 9.76 -1.97
C SER A 364 10.55 10.43 -3.33
N ASP A 365 11.19 9.95 -4.39
CA ASP A 365 11.02 10.45 -5.76
C ASP A 365 10.21 9.51 -6.66
N THR A 366 9.52 8.50 -6.10
CA THR A 366 8.68 7.58 -6.87
C THR A 366 7.20 7.74 -6.54
N GLY A 367 6.39 7.98 -7.57
CA GLY A 367 4.94 8.10 -7.49
C GLY A 367 4.22 7.07 -8.35
N TYR A 368 2.93 6.87 -8.11
CA TYR A 368 2.09 5.93 -8.85
C TYR A 368 0.79 6.57 -9.31
N ALA A 369 0.43 6.31 -10.56
CA ALA A 369 -0.80 6.78 -11.18
C ALA A 369 -1.51 5.63 -11.90
N LEU A 370 -2.83 5.51 -11.77
CA LEU A 370 -3.63 4.61 -12.61
C LEU A 370 -3.59 5.14 -14.05
N THR A 371 -3.51 4.26 -15.04
CA THR A 371 -3.54 4.71 -16.44
C THR A 371 -4.90 5.31 -16.79
N ALA A 372 -4.94 6.24 -17.75
CA ALA A 372 -6.20 6.76 -18.29
C ALA A 372 -7.11 5.63 -18.80
N THR A 373 -6.53 4.57 -19.39
CA THR A 373 -7.25 3.37 -19.81
C THR A 373 -7.92 2.66 -18.64
N GLU A 374 -7.18 2.34 -17.57
CA GLU A 374 -7.74 1.70 -16.36
C GLU A 374 -8.90 2.51 -15.80
N VAL A 375 -8.71 3.83 -15.63
CA VAL A 375 -9.75 4.68 -15.06
C VAL A 375 -11.01 4.70 -15.93
N ARG A 376 -10.85 4.85 -17.25
CA ARG A 376 -11.97 4.95 -18.18
C ARG A 376 -12.71 3.61 -18.34
N GLU A 377 -12.00 2.49 -18.39
CA GLU A 377 -12.60 1.17 -18.51
C GLU A 377 -13.38 0.78 -17.24
N ARG A 378 -12.85 1.14 -16.07
CA ARG A 378 -13.50 0.87 -14.77
C ARG A 378 -14.73 1.73 -14.55
N VAL A 379 -14.66 3.01 -14.87
CA VAL A 379 -15.76 3.96 -14.67
C VAL A 379 -16.86 3.81 -15.73
N GLY A 380 -16.48 3.55 -16.98
CA GLY A 380 -17.42 3.49 -18.10
C GLY A 380 -18.01 4.86 -18.47
N ASP A 381 -19.31 4.89 -18.77
CA ASP A 381 -20.01 6.12 -19.15
C ASP A 381 -20.38 6.97 -17.93
N LEU A 382 -19.64 8.08 -17.73
CA LEU A 382 -19.88 9.05 -16.67
C LEU A 382 -21.32 9.59 -16.69
N GLY A 383 -21.93 9.80 -17.86
CA GLY A 383 -23.27 10.37 -17.97
C GLY A 383 -24.40 9.46 -17.46
N ALA A 384 -24.10 8.16 -17.31
CA ALA A 384 -25.00 7.17 -16.75
C ALA A 384 -24.97 7.14 -15.20
N LEU A 385 -23.92 7.70 -14.58
CA LEU A 385 -23.70 7.65 -13.13
C LEU A 385 -24.42 8.79 -12.42
N ARG A 386 -25.71 8.64 -12.13
CA ARG A 386 -26.52 9.72 -11.54
C ARG A 386 -26.98 9.48 -10.10
N GLN A 387 -26.95 8.24 -9.65
CA GLN A 387 -27.46 7.87 -8.33
C GLN A 387 -26.32 7.86 -7.32
N PRO A 388 -26.47 8.53 -6.17
CA PRO A 388 -25.49 8.44 -5.10
C PRO A 388 -25.29 6.98 -4.65
N VAL A 389 -24.04 6.60 -4.40
CA VAL A 389 -23.64 5.29 -3.89
C VAL A 389 -22.99 5.42 -2.52
N GLY A 390 -22.98 4.33 -1.76
CA GLY A 390 -22.29 4.30 -0.47
C GLY A 390 -20.77 4.30 -0.63
N THR A 391 -20.06 4.93 0.29
CA THR A 391 -18.58 5.07 0.28
C THR A 391 -17.86 4.04 1.15
N GLY A 392 -18.49 2.89 1.38
CA GLY A 392 -17.94 1.80 2.19
C GLY A 392 -17.60 2.19 3.65
N ALA A 393 -16.65 1.45 4.23
CA ALA A 393 -16.19 1.63 5.60
C ALA A 393 -15.08 2.68 5.72
N CYS A 394 -14.72 3.01 6.95
CA CYS A 394 -13.49 3.74 7.23
C CYS A 394 -12.27 2.90 6.85
N VAL A 395 -11.32 3.51 6.15
CA VAL A 395 -9.96 2.99 6.05
C VAL A 395 -9.36 2.94 7.47
N ALA A 396 -8.39 2.05 7.72
CA ALA A 396 -7.75 1.86 9.03
C ALA A 396 -7.11 3.16 9.56
N ARG A 397 -6.59 3.15 10.78
CA ARG A 397 -5.88 4.29 11.38
C ARG A 397 -4.73 3.79 12.23
#